data_AF-A0A8S1EAK7-F1
#
_entry.id   AF-A0A8S1EAK7-F1
#
_cell.length_a   1.000
_cell.length_b   1.000
_cell.length_c   1.000
_cell.angle_alpha   90.00
_cell.angle_beta   90.00
_cell.angle_gamma   90.00
#
_symmetry.space_group_name_H-M   'P 1'
#
loop_
_entity.id
_entity.type
_entity.pdbx_description
1 polymer ?
#
loop_
_entity_poly.entity_id
_entity_poly.type
_entity_poly.pdbx_seq_one_letter_code
_entity_poly.pdbx_strand_id
1 'polypeptide(L)'
;MRQNSQRSLSMNAIEVDMNHCQELSTELRKIVEKVYHNLELVKNRSNKDMERSVKVEGILNNLKLIENEIQLLLPHLEDVDNYESVSGYAVSVRTGRSRTLSVLSDDSFQSAVEEFTTEIDDVDLSNDAAKLNKEDLLFLQEGMNAALNGDVKYRKSRAEFCNCESELDFAAKLYCIRRALDHTLEDEHKRVWLAKCGRALLADFIRHTKQDPMKFYVVYDDMLEFASSEKNLDLLQQDVSSRGVTHFGFYDIVIDFIILDAFEDLKSPPSAIYSVTKNYFMSNSMKYSTLNTIIWSIIKSKRQRLQNPDGFIAKFYSLSECVMPAITLGFLGTDERLGELCQYFKEQIVQIVLDMFNTQKVCYRSLEEMSEDVWIVMRNRLEAVQTRLSNELLPA
;
A
#
# COMPACT_ATOMS: atom_id res chain seq x y z
N MET A 1 17.73 37.79 -31.21
CA MET A 1 16.95 38.50 -30.17
C MET A 1 15.51 38.03 -30.20
N ARG A 2 14.89 37.94 -29.01
CA ARG A 2 13.53 37.49 -28.66
C ARG A 2 13.33 35.97 -28.51
N GLN A 3 13.71 35.50 -27.31
CA GLN A 3 13.05 34.38 -26.65
C GLN A 3 11.63 34.80 -26.23
N ASN A 4 10.62 34.03 -26.62
CA ASN A 4 9.30 34.08 -26.00
C ASN A 4 9.29 33.08 -24.83
N SER A 5 9.27 33.60 -23.61
CA SER A 5 9.02 32.84 -22.40
C SER A 5 7.50 32.72 -22.22
N GLN A 6 6.93 31.55 -22.48
CA GLN A 6 5.63 31.17 -21.96
C GLN A 6 5.81 30.78 -20.49
N ARG A 7 5.53 31.73 -19.57
CA ARG A 7 5.32 31.42 -18.16
C ARG A 7 3.94 30.77 -18.02
N SER A 8 3.92 29.49 -17.69
CA SER A 8 2.74 28.83 -17.12
C SER A 8 2.47 29.43 -15.74
N LEU A 9 1.37 30.17 -15.59
CA LEU A 9 0.84 30.57 -14.29
C LEU A 9 0.32 29.31 -13.59
N SER A 10 1.07 28.79 -12.61
CA SER A 10 0.55 27.79 -11.69
C SER A 10 -0.41 28.49 -10.72
N MET A 11 -1.69 28.14 -10.75
CA MET A 11 -2.65 28.59 -9.73
C MET A 11 -2.14 28.22 -8.35
N ASN A 12 -2.30 29.12 -7.39
CA ASN A 12 -1.84 28.93 -6.01
C ASN A 12 -2.64 27.78 -5.37
N ALA A 13 -2.02 26.94 -4.53
CA ALA A 13 -2.68 25.72 -4.01
C ALA A 13 -3.99 26.04 -3.27
N ILE A 14 -4.03 27.17 -2.55
CA ILE A 14 -5.22 27.69 -1.86
C ILE A 14 -6.33 28.05 -2.85
N GLU A 15 -5.98 28.62 -4.01
CA GLU A 15 -6.94 28.99 -5.04
C GLU A 15 -7.54 27.74 -5.70
N VAL A 16 -6.74 26.68 -5.90
CA VAL A 16 -7.22 25.39 -6.39
C VAL A 16 -8.17 24.74 -5.39
N ASP A 17 -7.83 24.73 -4.11
CA ASP A 17 -8.67 24.16 -3.04
C ASP A 17 -9.98 24.95 -2.85
N MET A 18 -9.94 26.28 -2.97
CA MET A 18 -11.14 27.14 -2.89
C MET A 18 -12.07 26.96 -4.09
N ASN A 19 -11.51 26.83 -5.30
CA ASN A 19 -12.30 26.49 -6.49
C ASN A 19 -12.94 25.10 -6.36
N HIS A 20 -12.20 24.12 -5.83
CA HIS A 20 -12.73 22.79 -5.57
C HIS A 20 -13.85 22.81 -4.51
N CYS A 21 -13.69 23.61 -3.45
CA CYS A 21 -14.73 23.82 -2.44
C CYS A 21 -16.00 24.44 -3.05
N GLN A 22 -15.85 25.38 -3.98
CA GLN A 22 -16.96 25.97 -4.72
C GLN A 22 -17.69 24.93 -5.59
N GLU A 23 -16.95 24.09 -6.32
CA GLU A 23 -17.51 23.03 -7.15
C GLU A 23 -18.33 22.01 -6.33
N LEU A 24 -17.78 21.55 -5.20
CA LEU A 24 -18.46 20.63 -4.29
C LEU A 24 -19.71 21.26 -3.66
N SER A 25 -19.64 22.53 -3.27
CA SER A 25 -20.79 23.27 -2.71
C SER A 25 -21.93 23.38 -3.73
N THR A 26 -21.61 23.71 -4.99
CA THR A 26 -22.59 23.78 -6.07
C THR A 26 -23.20 22.42 -6.40
N GLU A 27 -22.42 21.33 -6.37
CA GLU A 27 -22.92 19.97 -6.59
C GLU A 27 -23.86 19.52 -5.47
N LEU A 28 -23.46 19.73 -4.20
CA LEU A 28 -24.29 19.43 -3.04
C LEU A 28 -25.61 20.22 -3.07
N ARG A 29 -25.58 21.51 -3.43
CA ARG A 29 -26.79 22.32 -3.60
C ARG A 29 -27.74 21.71 -4.64
N LYS A 30 -27.23 21.31 -5.82
CA LYS A 30 -28.08 20.70 -6.88
C LYS A 30 -28.77 19.41 -6.40
N ILE A 31 -28.07 18.59 -5.63
CA ILE A 31 -28.63 17.36 -5.05
C ILE A 31 -29.72 17.70 -4.04
N VAL A 32 -29.46 18.63 -3.12
CA VAL A 32 -30.43 19.06 -2.10
C VAL A 32 -31.64 19.76 -2.72
N GLU A 33 -31.46 20.56 -3.78
CA GLU A 33 -32.58 21.16 -4.55
C GLU A 33 -33.48 20.10 -5.19
N LYS A 34 -32.89 19.04 -5.74
CA LYS A 34 -33.64 17.92 -6.30
C LYS A 34 -34.43 17.17 -5.22
N VAL A 35 -33.84 16.99 -4.03
CA VAL A 35 -34.52 16.38 -2.87
C VAL A 35 -35.65 17.28 -2.38
N TYR A 36 -35.42 18.58 -2.26
CA TYR A 36 -36.44 19.56 -1.88
C TYR A 36 -37.61 19.56 -2.87
N HIS A 37 -37.34 19.60 -4.17
CA HIS A 37 -38.37 19.58 -5.20
C HIS A 37 -39.23 18.31 -5.12
N ASN A 38 -38.61 17.15 -4.93
CA ASN A 38 -39.34 15.89 -4.75
C ASN A 38 -40.18 15.86 -3.47
N LEU A 39 -39.68 16.44 -2.38
CA LEU A 39 -40.41 16.57 -1.12
C LEU A 39 -41.57 17.55 -1.22
N GLU A 40 -41.42 18.63 -1.99
CA GLU A 40 -42.46 19.63 -2.21
C GLU A 40 -43.67 19.05 -2.96
N LEU A 41 -43.46 18.09 -3.86
CA LEU A 41 -44.52 17.35 -4.54
C LEU A 41 -45.33 16.43 -3.60
N VAL A 42 -44.79 16.08 -2.43
CA VAL A 42 -45.41 15.17 -1.46
C VAL A 42 -45.70 15.81 -0.09
N LYS A 43 -45.37 17.09 0.10
CA LYS A 43 -45.45 17.78 1.42
C LYS A 43 -46.85 17.78 2.05
N ASN A 44 -47.90 17.74 1.23
CA ASN A 44 -49.29 17.73 1.69
C ASN A 44 -49.83 16.32 2.02
N ARG A 45 -49.02 15.25 1.86
CA ARG A 45 -49.44 13.87 2.12
C ARG A 45 -49.45 13.50 3.60
N SER A 46 -48.62 14.14 4.42
CA SER A 46 -48.47 13.86 5.85
C SER A 46 -47.80 15.01 6.59
N ASN A 47 -48.15 15.21 7.86
CA ASN A 47 -47.42 16.13 8.75
C ASN A 47 -45.92 15.82 8.83
N LYS A 48 -45.53 14.54 8.69
CA LYS A 48 -44.11 14.13 8.67
C LYS A 48 -43.38 14.62 7.42
N ASP A 49 -44.05 14.61 6.27
CA ASP A 49 -43.47 15.05 4.99
C ASP A 49 -43.41 16.58 4.91
N MET A 50 -44.38 17.27 5.50
CA MET A 50 -44.34 18.72 5.71
C MET A 50 -43.14 19.13 6.57
N GLU A 51 -42.93 18.46 7.72
CA GLU A 51 -41.80 18.75 8.61
C GLU A 51 -40.44 18.48 7.94
N ARG A 52 -40.35 17.40 7.14
CA ARG A 52 -39.15 17.11 6.33
C ARG A 52 -38.91 18.18 5.27
N SER A 53 -39.96 18.63 4.58
CA SER A 53 -39.87 19.70 3.57
C SER A 53 -39.29 20.97 4.18
N VAL A 54 -39.78 21.40 5.36
CA VAL A 54 -39.29 22.60 6.06
C VAL A 54 -37.83 22.46 6.50
N LYS A 55 -37.43 21.29 6.99
CA LYS A 55 -36.03 21.03 7.38
C LYS A 55 -35.08 21.07 6.18
N VAL A 56 -35.48 20.45 5.07
CA VAL A 56 -34.68 20.44 3.83
C VAL A 56 -34.61 21.83 3.19
N GLU A 57 -35.67 22.63 3.29
CA GLU A 57 -35.66 24.05 2.90
C GLU A 57 -34.63 24.86 3.68
N GLY A 58 -34.56 24.66 5.00
CA GLY A 58 -33.57 25.29 5.86
C GLY A 58 -32.13 24.93 5.47
N ILE A 59 -31.88 23.65 5.19
CA ILE A 59 -30.57 23.17 4.71
C ILE A 59 -30.21 23.82 3.37
N LEU A 60 -31.17 23.90 2.44
CA LEU A 60 -30.96 24.51 1.13
C LEU A 60 -30.61 26.01 1.24
N ASN A 61 -31.28 26.73 2.14
CA ASN A 61 -31.00 28.15 2.37
C ASN A 61 -29.61 28.38 2.98
N ASN A 62 -29.20 27.53 3.92
CA ASN A 62 -27.86 27.59 4.51
C ASN A 62 -26.76 27.27 3.47
N LEU A 63 -26.99 26.30 2.58
CA LEU A 63 -26.05 25.98 1.51
C LEU A 63 -25.88 27.13 0.51
N LYS A 64 -26.97 27.83 0.15
CA LYS A 64 -26.90 29.04 -0.68
C LYS A 64 -26.11 30.16 -0.01
N LEU A 65 -26.20 30.29 1.31
CA LEU A 65 -25.46 31.28 2.08
C LEU A 65 -23.95 30.95 2.07
N ILE A 66 -23.59 29.70 2.31
CA ILE A 66 -22.20 29.22 2.25
C ILE A 66 -21.61 29.39 0.84
N GLU A 67 -22.37 29.10 -0.22
CA GLU A 67 -21.92 29.29 -1.61
C GLU A 67 -21.61 30.78 -1.90
N ASN A 68 -22.45 31.69 -1.41
CA ASN A 68 -22.22 33.13 -1.55
C ASN A 68 -20.98 33.60 -0.75
N GLU A 69 -20.76 33.07 0.45
CA GLU A 69 -19.58 33.38 1.27
C GLU A 69 -18.29 32.87 0.61
N ILE A 70 -18.28 31.67 0.05
CA ILE A 70 -17.14 31.12 -0.71
C ILE A 70 -16.86 32.01 -1.94
N GLN A 71 -17.89 32.45 -2.65
CA GLN A 71 -17.76 33.31 -3.82
C GLN A 71 -17.19 34.69 -3.48
N LEU A 72 -17.46 35.22 -2.28
CA LEU A 72 -16.90 36.48 -1.77
C LEU A 72 -15.41 36.37 -1.37
N LEU A 73 -14.90 35.15 -1.15
CA LEU A 73 -13.50 34.93 -0.76
C LEU A 73 -12.55 34.79 -1.96
N LEU A 74 -13.06 34.44 -3.14
CA LEU A 74 -12.26 34.32 -4.38
C LEU A 74 -11.58 35.64 -4.83
N PRO A 75 -12.20 36.84 -4.74
CA PRO A 75 -11.56 38.09 -5.18
C PRO A 75 -10.45 38.62 -4.26
N HIS A 76 -10.27 38.05 -3.06
CA HIS A 76 -9.33 38.58 -2.05
C HIS A 76 -7.97 37.88 -2.02
N LEU A 77 -7.72 36.95 -2.94
CA LEU A 77 -6.46 36.18 -3.00
C LEU A 77 -5.45 36.69 -4.05
N GLU A 78 -5.80 37.70 -4.86
CA GLU A 78 -4.88 38.29 -5.85
C GLU A 78 -3.89 39.30 -5.25
N ASP A 79 -4.11 39.80 -4.02
CA ASP A 79 -3.33 40.92 -3.44
C ASP A 79 -2.27 40.51 -2.40
N VAL A 80 -2.04 39.21 -2.13
CA VAL A 80 -1.15 38.74 -1.05
C VAL A 80 0.23 38.30 -1.57
N ASP A 81 0.85 39.10 -2.43
CA ASP A 81 2.17 38.79 -3.04
C ASP A 81 3.33 39.64 -2.47
N ASN A 82 3.17 40.27 -1.30
CA ASN A 82 4.23 41.11 -0.75
C ASN A 82 4.33 41.11 0.78
N TYR A 83 4.87 40.05 1.38
CA TYR A 83 5.58 40.14 2.67
C TYR A 83 6.66 39.05 2.80
N GLU A 84 7.89 39.49 2.99
CA GLU A 84 9.08 38.67 3.20
C GLU A 84 9.02 37.85 4.50
N SER A 85 9.44 36.59 4.39
CA SER A 85 10.18 35.75 5.35
C SER A 85 9.98 35.96 6.87
N VAL A 86 9.26 35.03 7.51
CA VAL A 86 9.63 34.55 8.85
C VAL A 86 9.45 33.02 8.93
N SER A 87 10.56 32.36 9.25
CA SER A 87 10.71 30.92 9.53
C SER A 87 9.77 30.44 10.65
N GLY A 88 9.10 29.31 10.45
CA GLY A 88 8.37 28.59 11.49
C GLY A 88 7.80 27.26 11.01
N TYR A 89 8.49 26.17 11.35
CA TYR A 89 8.04 24.77 11.44
C TYR A 89 6.71 24.38 10.76
N ALA A 90 6.80 23.88 9.53
CA ALA A 90 5.92 22.83 9.01
C ALA A 90 6.64 22.16 7.84
N VAL A 91 7.35 21.07 8.12
CA VAL A 91 7.79 20.15 7.06
C VAL A 91 6.54 19.42 6.57
N SER A 92 5.82 20.05 5.65
CA SER A 92 4.88 19.34 4.79
C SER A 92 5.74 18.43 3.91
N VAL A 93 5.77 17.15 4.28
CA VAL A 93 6.26 16.07 3.44
C VAL A 93 5.46 16.13 2.15
N ARG A 94 6.07 16.68 1.11
CA ARG A 94 5.60 16.50 -0.27
C ARG A 94 5.57 15.00 -0.52
N THR A 95 4.39 14.39 -0.40
CA THR A 95 4.15 13.03 -0.86
C THR A 95 4.27 13.05 -2.39
N GLY A 96 5.49 12.80 -2.86
CA GLY A 96 5.74 12.54 -4.27
C GLY A 96 4.91 11.34 -4.72
N ARG A 97 4.40 11.42 -5.96
CA ARG A 97 3.81 10.34 -6.77
C ARG A 97 4.04 8.95 -6.18
N SER A 98 2.96 8.23 -5.88
CA SER A 98 2.99 6.92 -5.24
C SER A 98 3.92 5.97 -6.02
N ARG A 99 5.11 5.70 -5.45
CA ARG A 99 6.15 4.88 -6.11
C ARG A 99 5.91 3.36 -5.97
N THR A 100 4.85 2.94 -5.29
CA THR A 100 4.49 1.51 -5.06
C THR A 100 4.06 0.80 -6.36
N LEU A 101 4.22 -0.53 -6.38
CA LEU A 101 3.73 -1.40 -7.47
C LEU A 101 2.30 -1.87 -7.29
N SER A 102 1.74 -1.72 -6.09
CA SER A 102 0.42 -2.23 -5.78
C SER A 102 -0.63 -1.69 -6.75
N VAL A 103 -1.55 -2.54 -7.18
CA VAL A 103 -2.71 -2.11 -7.98
C VAL A 103 -3.61 -1.16 -7.18
N LEU A 104 -3.55 -1.24 -5.85
CA LEU A 104 -4.37 -0.44 -4.95
C LEU A 104 -3.76 0.94 -4.65
N SER A 105 -2.53 1.21 -5.10
CA SER A 105 -1.85 2.46 -4.80
C SER A 105 -2.49 3.67 -5.47
N ASP A 106 -2.50 4.78 -4.73
CA ASP A 106 -3.15 6.02 -5.12
C ASP A 106 -2.38 6.75 -6.23
N ASP A 107 -2.96 6.77 -7.45
CA ASP A 107 -2.43 7.56 -8.57
C ASP A 107 -3.51 8.39 -9.28
N SER A 108 -4.77 8.42 -8.81
CA SER A 108 -5.78 9.37 -9.31
C SER A 108 -7.18 9.34 -8.62
N PHE A 109 -7.34 8.87 -7.37
CA PHE A 109 -8.67 8.85 -6.73
C PHE A 109 -8.60 9.22 -5.25
N GLN A 110 -8.34 10.49 -4.95
CA GLN A 110 -8.48 11.00 -3.59
C GLN A 110 -9.98 11.20 -3.27
N SER A 111 -10.53 10.38 -2.38
CA SER A 111 -11.78 10.69 -1.67
C SER A 111 -11.72 10.09 -0.27
N ALA A 112 -11.86 10.98 0.71
CA ALA A 112 -12.07 10.78 2.15
C ALA A 112 -11.34 9.60 2.80
N VAL A 113 -10.22 9.92 3.46
CA VAL A 113 -9.53 9.06 4.43
C VAL A 113 -10.41 8.93 5.66
N GLU A 114 -10.84 7.71 5.98
CA GLU A 114 -11.32 7.35 7.32
C GLU A 114 -10.19 6.55 7.98
N GLU A 115 -9.60 7.16 9.01
CA GLU A 115 -8.45 6.64 9.74
C GLU A 115 -8.90 5.46 10.63
N PHE A 116 -8.64 4.23 10.18
CA PHE A 116 -8.77 3.06 11.05
C PHE A 116 -7.53 2.99 11.94
N THR A 117 -7.65 3.49 13.17
CA THR A 117 -6.70 3.21 14.25
C THR A 117 -6.76 1.73 14.57
N THR A 118 -5.71 0.97 14.22
CA THR A 118 -5.50 -0.35 14.80
C THR A 118 -5.01 -0.15 16.22
N GLU A 119 -5.82 -0.54 17.21
CA GLU A 119 -5.36 -0.71 18.59
C GLU A 119 -4.31 -1.83 18.59
N ILE A 120 -3.04 -1.43 18.65
CA ILE A 120 -1.92 -2.33 18.91
C ILE A 120 -1.82 -2.41 20.42
N ASP A 121 -2.06 -3.60 20.98
CA ASP A 121 -1.77 -3.88 22.38
C ASP A 121 -0.29 -3.54 22.64
N ASP A 122 -0.06 -2.58 23.53
CA ASP A 122 1.25 -2.19 24.04
C ASP A 122 1.91 -3.41 24.71
N VAL A 123 2.72 -4.15 23.94
CA VAL A 123 3.64 -5.14 24.50
C VAL A 123 4.82 -4.35 25.08
N ASP A 124 4.82 -4.21 26.40
CA ASP A 124 5.90 -3.63 27.18
C ASP A 124 7.22 -4.40 26.92
N LEU A 125 8.01 -3.91 25.97
CA LEU A 125 9.36 -4.40 25.64
C LEU A 125 10.45 -3.57 26.33
N SER A 126 10.12 -2.85 27.40
CA SER A 126 11.09 -2.01 28.11
C SER A 126 11.78 -2.77 29.26
N ASN A 127 12.94 -3.40 28.97
CA ASN A 127 14.19 -3.34 29.78
C ASN A 127 15.22 -4.46 29.58
N ASP A 128 14.99 -5.50 28.76
CA ASP A 128 15.97 -6.61 28.68
C ASP A 128 17.05 -6.45 27.59
N ALA A 129 16.99 -5.41 26.75
CA ALA A 129 18.04 -5.09 25.78
C ALA A 129 19.37 -4.66 26.42
N ALA A 130 19.36 -4.29 27.72
CA ALA A 130 20.53 -3.78 28.44
C ALA A 130 21.51 -4.87 28.94
N LYS A 131 21.34 -6.15 28.57
CA LYS A 131 22.17 -7.27 29.07
C LYS A 131 22.80 -8.17 27.99
N LEU A 132 22.95 -7.71 26.76
CA LEU A 132 23.74 -8.43 25.75
C LEU A 132 25.19 -7.93 25.79
N ASN A 133 26.15 -8.82 25.97
CA ASN A 133 27.57 -8.43 26.01
C ASN A 133 27.98 -7.90 24.64
N LYS A 134 28.90 -6.93 24.62
CA LYS A 134 29.40 -6.28 23.40
C LYS A 134 30.04 -7.26 22.40
N GLU A 135 30.48 -8.44 22.87
CA GLU A 135 31.03 -9.52 22.04
C GLU A 135 29.95 -10.37 21.36
N ASP A 136 28.69 -10.29 21.81
CA ASP A 136 27.56 -11.07 21.27
C ASP A 136 26.88 -10.40 20.05
N LEU A 137 27.40 -9.26 19.55
CA LEU A 137 26.74 -8.43 18.53
C LEU A 137 27.72 -7.84 17.49
N LEU A 138 28.82 -8.54 17.19
CA LEU A 138 29.86 -8.05 16.26
C LEU A 138 29.29 -7.71 14.87
N PHE A 139 28.37 -8.52 14.36
CA PHE A 139 27.75 -8.26 13.06
C PHE A 139 26.81 -7.05 13.11
N LEU A 140 26.05 -6.87 14.20
CA LEU A 140 25.28 -5.65 14.41
C LEU A 140 26.18 -4.41 14.48
N GLN A 141 27.36 -4.50 15.11
CA GLN A 141 28.31 -3.40 15.16
C GLN A 141 28.82 -3.01 13.75
N GLU A 142 29.02 -3.99 12.87
CA GLU A 142 29.31 -3.72 11.45
C GLU A 142 28.16 -2.92 10.79
N GLY A 143 26.92 -3.36 10.98
CA GLY A 143 25.74 -2.64 10.50
C GLY A 143 25.63 -1.23 11.08
N MET A 144 25.94 -1.04 12.35
CA MET A 144 25.94 0.28 13.01
C MET A 144 26.98 1.20 12.40
N ASN A 145 28.17 0.70 12.09
CA ASN A 145 29.20 1.49 11.40
C ASN A 145 28.76 1.89 9.98
N ALA A 146 28.18 0.95 9.23
CA ALA A 146 27.64 1.24 7.89
C ALA A 146 26.49 2.27 7.93
N ALA A 147 25.60 2.17 8.92
CA ALA A 147 24.52 3.13 9.14
C ALA A 147 25.06 4.53 9.51
N LEU A 148 26.03 4.61 10.42
CA LEU A 148 26.68 5.86 10.81
C LEU A 148 27.40 6.54 9.64
N ASN A 149 27.99 5.75 8.74
CA ASN A 149 28.64 6.26 7.52
C ASN A 149 27.64 6.73 6.45
N GLY A 150 26.34 6.43 6.61
CA GLY A 150 25.31 6.73 5.62
C GLY A 150 25.31 5.78 4.42
N ASP A 151 25.94 4.60 4.56
CA ASP A 151 26.02 3.59 3.50
C ASP A 151 24.68 2.85 3.32
N VAL A 152 23.87 2.80 4.37
CA VAL A 152 22.58 2.10 4.36
C VAL A 152 21.46 3.04 3.92
N LYS A 153 21.14 2.98 2.62
CA LYS A 153 19.96 3.65 2.07
C LYS A 153 18.74 2.73 2.16
N TYR A 154 17.57 3.32 2.34
CA TYR A 154 16.28 2.62 2.29
C TYR A 154 15.23 3.55 1.70
N ARG A 155 14.19 2.96 1.12
CA ARG A 155 13.15 3.69 0.38
C ARG A 155 12.14 4.37 1.31
N LYS A 156 11.74 3.67 2.37
CA LYS A 156 10.82 4.12 3.43
C LYS A 156 11.39 3.67 4.76
N SER A 157 11.31 4.50 5.79
CA SER A 157 11.60 4.03 7.14
C SER A 157 10.52 3.06 7.57
N ARG A 158 10.96 1.94 8.18
CA ARG A 158 10.09 1.02 8.90
C ARG A 158 10.53 0.85 10.35
N ALA A 159 11.23 1.84 10.91
CA ALA A 159 11.78 1.76 12.26
C ALA A 159 10.69 1.47 13.30
N GLU A 160 9.59 2.23 13.29
CA GLU A 160 8.44 2.01 14.18
C GLU A 160 7.78 0.65 13.94
N PHE A 161 7.50 0.31 12.67
CA PHE A 161 6.91 -0.98 12.30
C PHE A 161 7.77 -2.17 12.76
N CYS A 162 9.10 -2.06 12.70
CA CYS A 162 10.04 -3.09 13.11
C CYS A 162 10.43 -3.04 14.60
N ASN A 163 9.79 -2.18 15.41
CA ASN A 163 10.14 -1.95 16.82
C ASN A 163 11.64 -1.66 17.04
N CYS A 164 12.22 -0.85 16.14
CA CYS A 164 13.61 -0.39 16.26
C CYS A 164 13.69 0.85 17.17
N GLU A 165 14.78 0.98 17.92
CA GLU A 165 14.94 2.08 18.90
C GLU A 165 15.09 3.45 18.21
N SER A 166 15.60 3.45 16.98
CA SER A 166 15.80 4.65 16.17
C SER A 166 15.91 4.31 14.69
N GLU A 167 15.87 5.33 13.84
CA GLU A 167 16.21 5.19 12.40
C GLU A 167 17.60 4.60 12.18
N LEU A 168 18.55 4.90 13.07
CA LEU A 168 19.91 4.41 12.98
C LEU A 168 19.99 2.92 13.34
N ASP A 169 19.27 2.50 14.38
CA ASP A 169 19.12 1.08 14.75
C ASP A 169 18.44 0.30 13.61
N PHE A 170 17.38 0.87 13.02
CA PHE A 170 16.71 0.28 11.86
C PHE A 170 17.67 0.10 10.68
N ALA A 171 18.44 1.13 10.33
CA ALA A 171 19.42 1.07 9.24
C ALA A 171 20.51 0.01 9.52
N ALA A 172 21.01 -0.07 10.75
CA ALA A 172 22.02 -1.03 11.13
C ALA A 172 21.52 -2.49 11.04
N LYS A 173 20.31 -2.76 11.55
CA LYS A 173 19.68 -4.07 11.45
C LYS A 173 19.35 -4.42 9.99
N LEU A 174 18.85 -3.46 9.22
CA LEU A 174 18.56 -3.64 7.80
C LEU A 174 19.81 -4.03 7.00
N TYR A 175 20.97 -3.42 7.29
CA TYR A 175 22.25 -3.83 6.69
C TYR A 175 22.53 -5.32 6.93
N CYS A 176 22.42 -5.75 8.19
CA CYS A 176 22.68 -7.14 8.58
C CYS A 176 21.68 -8.11 7.91
N ILE A 177 20.39 -7.75 7.88
CA ILE A 177 19.32 -8.54 7.25
C ILE A 177 19.54 -8.69 5.75
N ARG A 178 19.92 -7.62 5.04
CA ARG A 178 20.23 -7.68 3.60
C ARG A 178 21.35 -8.68 3.34
N ARG A 179 22.47 -8.53 4.05
CA ARG A 179 23.63 -9.41 3.95
C ARG A 179 23.27 -10.87 4.27
N ALA A 180 22.49 -11.11 5.32
CA ALA A 180 22.06 -12.43 5.72
C ALA A 180 21.13 -13.08 4.68
N LEU A 181 20.20 -12.32 4.11
CA LEU A 181 19.32 -12.80 3.04
C LEU A 181 20.09 -13.06 1.75
N ASP A 182 21.02 -12.19 1.37
CA ASP A 182 21.85 -12.39 0.18
C ASP A 182 22.67 -13.68 0.34
N HIS A 183 23.32 -13.88 1.49
CA HIS A 183 24.07 -15.12 1.77
C HIS A 183 23.17 -16.36 1.81
N THR A 184 22.00 -16.27 2.44
CA THR A 184 21.01 -17.36 2.46
C THR A 184 20.56 -17.75 1.05
N LEU A 185 20.38 -16.76 0.18
CA LEU A 185 19.88 -16.95 -1.17
C LEU A 185 20.99 -17.22 -2.19
N GLU A 186 22.25 -17.36 -1.78
CA GLU A 186 23.29 -17.97 -2.62
C GLU A 186 23.00 -19.46 -2.88
N ASP A 187 22.30 -20.13 -1.96
CA ASP A 187 21.84 -21.51 -2.12
C ASP A 187 20.65 -21.61 -3.11
N GLU A 188 20.88 -22.30 -4.23
CA GLU A 188 19.87 -22.55 -5.25
C GLU A 188 18.65 -23.31 -4.72
N HIS A 189 18.84 -24.26 -3.80
CA HIS A 189 17.74 -25.02 -3.23
C HIS A 189 16.80 -24.12 -2.42
N LYS A 190 17.36 -23.17 -1.65
CA LYS A 190 16.59 -22.19 -0.89
C LYS A 190 15.81 -21.24 -1.82
N ARG A 191 16.43 -20.76 -2.91
CA ARG A 191 15.75 -19.94 -3.94
C ARG A 191 14.59 -20.68 -4.62
N VAL A 192 14.82 -21.91 -5.07
CA VAL A 192 13.80 -22.74 -5.74
C VAL A 192 12.66 -23.06 -4.79
N TRP A 193 12.95 -23.32 -3.52
CA TRP A 193 11.93 -23.57 -2.51
C TRP A 193 11.04 -22.33 -2.30
N LEU A 194 11.62 -21.14 -2.16
CA LEU A 194 10.85 -19.90 -2.00
C LEU A 194 9.97 -19.61 -3.21
N ALA A 195 10.50 -19.78 -4.43
CA ALA A 195 9.73 -19.63 -5.66
C ALA A 195 8.52 -20.60 -5.71
N LYS A 196 8.73 -21.86 -5.33
CA LYS A 196 7.64 -22.85 -5.26
C LYS A 196 6.61 -22.52 -4.17
N CYS A 197 7.07 -22.07 -3.00
CA CYS A 197 6.21 -21.67 -1.90
C CYS A 197 5.31 -20.49 -2.31
N GLY A 198 5.89 -19.42 -2.86
CA GLY A 198 5.14 -18.27 -3.36
C GLY A 198 4.14 -18.66 -4.45
N ARG A 199 4.55 -19.52 -5.40
CA ARG A 199 3.67 -20.05 -6.45
C ARG A 199 2.47 -20.82 -5.89
N ALA A 200 2.69 -21.66 -4.89
CA ALA A 200 1.63 -22.44 -4.26
C ALA A 200 0.67 -21.54 -3.48
N LEU A 201 1.20 -20.67 -2.61
CA LEU A 201 0.40 -19.77 -1.78
C LEU A 201 -0.53 -18.87 -2.59
N LEU A 202 0.01 -18.21 -3.63
CA LEU A 202 -0.80 -17.32 -4.46
C LEU A 202 -1.84 -18.10 -5.30
N ALA A 203 -1.52 -19.32 -5.75
CA ALA A 203 -2.49 -20.16 -6.44
C ALA A 203 -3.62 -20.62 -5.49
N ASP A 204 -3.31 -20.91 -4.23
CA ASP A 204 -4.31 -21.34 -3.26
C ASP A 204 -5.29 -20.20 -2.92
N PHE A 205 -4.83 -18.94 -2.84
CA PHE A 205 -5.74 -17.80 -2.74
C PHE A 205 -6.74 -17.73 -3.91
N ILE A 206 -6.27 -17.98 -5.14
CA ILE A 206 -7.14 -17.99 -6.33
C ILE A 206 -8.17 -19.13 -6.21
N ARG A 207 -7.75 -20.33 -5.79
CA ARG A 207 -8.64 -21.49 -5.60
C ARG A 207 -9.69 -21.26 -4.54
N HIS A 208 -9.33 -20.62 -3.43
CA HIS A 208 -10.29 -20.25 -2.37
C HIS A 208 -11.37 -19.26 -2.83
N THR A 209 -11.17 -18.59 -3.98
CA THR A 209 -12.20 -17.77 -4.65
C THR A 209 -12.96 -18.51 -5.77
N LYS A 210 -12.84 -19.84 -5.82
CA LYS A 210 -13.45 -20.73 -6.85
C LYS A 210 -12.99 -20.44 -8.29
N GLN A 211 -11.78 -19.91 -8.44
CA GLN A 211 -11.20 -19.61 -9.74
C GLN A 211 -10.09 -20.60 -10.10
N ASP A 212 -9.85 -20.75 -11.40
CA ASP A 212 -8.78 -21.61 -11.92
C ASP A 212 -7.43 -20.85 -11.96
N PRO A 213 -6.39 -21.32 -11.25
CA PRO A 213 -5.07 -20.69 -11.26
C PRO A 213 -4.23 -20.99 -12.54
N MET A 214 -4.75 -21.69 -13.54
CA MET A 214 -3.98 -22.03 -14.76
C MET A 214 -3.33 -20.81 -15.44
N LYS A 215 -4.06 -19.70 -15.61
CA LYS A 215 -3.49 -18.46 -16.18
C LYS A 215 -2.40 -17.87 -15.27
N PHE A 216 -2.60 -17.94 -13.96
CA PHE A 216 -1.64 -17.47 -12.96
C PHE A 216 -0.29 -18.20 -13.07
N TYR A 217 -0.31 -19.52 -13.25
CA TYR A 217 0.94 -20.29 -13.36
C TYR A 217 1.81 -19.83 -14.54
N VAL A 218 1.19 -19.61 -15.71
CA VAL A 218 1.92 -19.15 -16.90
C VAL A 218 2.59 -17.80 -16.65
N VAL A 219 1.87 -16.83 -16.08
CA VAL A 219 2.42 -15.47 -15.85
C VAL A 219 3.42 -15.43 -14.69
N TYR A 220 3.26 -16.31 -13.69
CA TYR A 220 4.20 -16.44 -12.57
C TYR A 220 5.54 -17.02 -13.05
N ASP A 221 5.48 -18.10 -13.83
CA ASP A 221 6.66 -18.78 -14.34
C ASP A 221 7.41 -17.88 -15.34
N ASP A 222 6.70 -17.14 -16.21
CA ASP A 222 7.29 -16.13 -17.12
C ASP A 222 7.98 -14.98 -16.37
N MET A 223 7.38 -14.49 -15.27
CA MET A 223 8.01 -13.45 -14.44
C MET A 223 9.28 -13.97 -13.75
N LEU A 224 9.28 -15.20 -13.25
CA LEU A 224 10.47 -15.80 -12.62
C LEU A 224 11.59 -16.09 -13.62
N GLU A 225 11.24 -16.58 -14.82
CA GLU A 225 12.20 -16.77 -15.91
C GLU A 225 12.83 -15.42 -16.30
N PHE A 226 12.01 -14.37 -16.41
CA PHE A 226 12.51 -13.02 -16.65
C PHE A 226 13.50 -12.56 -15.57
N ALA A 227 13.14 -12.73 -14.29
CA ALA A 227 13.96 -12.29 -13.16
C ALA A 227 15.24 -13.11 -12.96
N SER A 228 15.27 -14.36 -13.43
CA SER A 228 16.42 -15.26 -13.31
C SER A 228 17.41 -15.12 -14.47
N SER A 229 17.03 -14.45 -15.55
CA SER A 229 17.87 -14.28 -16.73
C SER A 229 18.89 -13.16 -16.53
N GLU A 230 20.19 -13.50 -16.61
CA GLU A 230 21.30 -12.52 -16.49
C GLU A 230 21.15 -11.33 -17.45
N LYS A 231 20.61 -11.57 -18.65
CA LYS A 231 20.38 -10.54 -19.68
C LYS A 231 19.35 -9.48 -19.25
N ASN A 232 18.46 -9.84 -18.33
CA ASN A 232 17.37 -8.99 -17.87
C ASN A 232 17.68 -8.31 -16.53
N LEU A 233 18.77 -8.69 -15.84
CA LEU A 233 19.08 -8.17 -14.50
C LEU A 233 19.27 -6.65 -14.48
N ASP A 234 20.03 -6.11 -15.44
CA ASP A 234 20.24 -4.66 -15.56
C ASP A 234 18.91 -3.92 -15.74
N LEU A 235 18.03 -4.48 -16.56
CA LEU A 235 16.72 -3.92 -16.83
C LEU A 235 15.79 -4.03 -15.62
N LEU A 236 15.81 -5.16 -14.90
CA LEU A 236 15.06 -5.35 -13.66
C LEU A 236 15.52 -4.35 -12.61
N GLN A 237 16.84 -4.18 -12.46
CA GLN A 237 17.44 -3.24 -11.53
C GLN A 237 17.04 -1.80 -11.88
N GLN A 238 17.11 -1.41 -13.16
CA GLN A 238 16.65 -0.10 -13.61
C GLN A 238 15.16 0.13 -13.30
N ASP A 239 14.32 -0.87 -13.58
CA ASP A 239 12.88 -0.81 -13.34
C ASP A 239 12.57 -0.55 -11.84
N VAL A 240 13.16 -1.34 -10.93
CA VAL A 240 12.91 -1.19 -9.48
C VAL A 240 13.57 0.07 -8.91
N SER A 241 14.77 0.44 -9.38
CA SER A 241 15.45 1.67 -8.94
C SER A 241 14.70 2.93 -9.38
N SER A 242 14.02 2.92 -10.54
CA SER A 242 13.15 4.02 -10.96
C SER A 242 11.99 4.28 -9.98
N ARG A 243 11.63 3.27 -9.18
CA ARG A 243 10.61 3.32 -8.13
C ARG A 243 11.18 3.56 -6.73
N GLY A 244 12.48 3.90 -6.64
CA GLY A 244 13.14 4.26 -5.40
C GLY A 244 13.65 3.07 -4.59
N VAL A 245 13.66 1.85 -5.15
CA VAL A 245 14.36 0.72 -4.53
C VAL A 245 15.86 1.02 -4.56
N THR A 246 16.47 1.05 -3.37
CA THR A 246 17.85 1.53 -3.18
C THR A 246 18.88 0.41 -3.19
N HIS A 247 18.50 -0.80 -2.79
CA HIS A 247 19.34 -1.99 -2.78
C HIS A 247 18.67 -3.09 -3.61
N PHE A 248 19.45 -3.78 -4.44
CA PHE A 248 18.96 -4.85 -5.31
C PHE A 248 19.04 -6.18 -4.56
N GLY A 249 18.07 -6.45 -3.70
CA GLY A 249 18.03 -7.65 -2.88
C GLY A 249 16.61 -8.12 -2.57
N PHE A 250 16.49 -9.33 -2.04
CA PHE A 250 15.20 -9.96 -1.77
C PHE A 250 14.36 -9.17 -0.77
N TYR A 251 14.97 -8.66 0.31
CA TYR A 251 14.25 -7.82 1.28
C TYR A 251 13.66 -6.58 0.61
N ASP A 252 14.49 -5.81 -0.09
CA ASP A 252 14.10 -4.54 -0.67
C ASP A 252 13.05 -4.67 -1.76
N ILE A 253 13.18 -5.66 -2.64
CA ILE A 253 12.27 -5.83 -3.78
C ILE A 253 11.02 -6.60 -3.36
N VAL A 254 11.18 -7.78 -2.74
CA VAL A 254 10.05 -8.68 -2.49
C VAL A 254 9.35 -8.32 -1.20
N ILE A 255 10.09 -8.17 -0.09
CA ILE A 255 9.49 -7.93 1.22
C ILE A 255 8.98 -6.49 1.31
N ASP A 256 9.86 -5.48 1.22
CA ASP A 256 9.49 -4.07 1.42
C ASP A 256 8.63 -3.53 0.26
N PHE A 257 9.15 -3.62 -0.96
CA PHE A 257 8.55 -2.92 -2.10
C PHE A 257 7.31 -3.61 -2.70
N ILE A 258 7.25 -4.94 -2.67
CA ILE A 258 6.09 -5.68 -3.20
C ILE A 258 5.10 -5.99 -2.08
N ILE A 259 5.52 -6.71 -1.03
CA ILE A 259 4.57 -7.28 -0.07
C ILE A 259 4.12 -6.25 0.98
N LEU A 260 5.04 -5.55 1.64
CA LEU A 260 4.69 -4.59 2.69
C LEU A 260 3.95 -3.37 2.12
N ASP A 261 4.37 -2.86 0.96
CA ASP A 261 3.61 -1.84 0.23
C ASP A 261 2.19 -2.32 -0.13
N ALA A 262 2.04 -3.56 -0.61
CA ALA A 262 0.71 -4.09 -0.90
C ALA A 262 -0.19 -4.18 0.35
N PHE A 263 0.37 -4.51 1.52
CA PHE A 263 -0.38 -4.51 2.78
C PHE A 263 -0.75 -3.11 3.27
N GLU A 264 0.12 -2.11 3.06
CA GLU A 264 -0.22 -0.70 3.32
C GLU A 264 -1.37 -0.25 2.43
N ASP A 265 -1.27 -0.49 1.12
CA ASP A 265 -2.27 -0.07 0.14
C ASP A 265 -3.62 -0.80 0.34
N LEU A 266 -3.61 -1.98 0.97
CA LEU A 266 -4.83 -2.69 1.39
C LEU A 266 -5.56 -2.03 2.57
N LYS A 267 -4.88 -1.23 3.41
CA LYS A 267 -5.52 -0.50 4.53
C LYS A 267 -6.40 0.64 4.03
N SER A 268 -6.06 1.22 2.88
CA SER A 268 -6.75 2.36 2.27
C SER A 268 -7.10 2.06 0.80
N PRO A 269 -8.00 1.11 0.54
CA PRO A 269 -8.34 0.72 -0.82
C PRO A 269 -9.14 1.83 -1.55
N PRO A 270 -9.04 1.94 -2.88
CA PRO A 270 -9.86 2.85 -3.67
C PRO A 270 -11.36 2.68 -3.40
N SER A 271 -12.11 3.79 -3.39
CA SER A 271 -13.55 3.80 -3.08
C SER A 271 -14.39 2.83 -3.94
N ALA A 272 -14.03 2.67 -5.21
CA ALA A 272 -14.66 1.71 -6.11
C ALA A 272 -14.47 0.25 -5.67
N ILE A 273 -13.30 -0.08 -5.13
CA ILE A 273 -13.01 -1.41 -4.58
C ILE A 273 -13.75 -1.60 -3.26
N TYR A 274 -13.66 -0.61 -2.36
CA TYR A 274 -14.34 -0.63 -1.06
C TYR A 274 -15.86 -0.83 -1.18
N SER A 275 -16.49 -0.09 -2.10
CA SER A 275 -17.94 -0.15 -2.33
C SER A 275 -18.41 -1.52 -2.80
N VAL A 276 -17.58 -2.26 -3.54
CA VAL A 276 -17.90 -3.60 -4.04
C VAL A 276 -17.66 -4.65 -2.96
N THR A 277 -16.52 -4.59 -2.28
CA THR A 277 -16.13 -5.60 -1.29
C THR A 277 -17.08 -5.61 -0.09
N LYS A 278 -17.50 -4.43 0.38
CA LYS A 278 -18.41 -4.27 1.53
C LYS A 278 -19.91 -4.36 1.19
N ASN A 279 -20.28 -4.58 -0.07
CA ASN A 279 -21.69 -4.70 -0.44
C ASN A 279 -22.26 -6.08 -0.08
N TYR A 280 -23.11 -6.17 0.94
CA TYR A 280 -23.75 -7.42 1.37
C TYR A 280 -24.81 -7.96 0.40
N PHE A 281 -25.31 -7.13 -0.53
CA PHE A 281 -26.30 -7.54 -1.52
C PHE A 281 -25.66 -8.21 -2.76
N MET A 282 -24.34 -8.11 -2.92
CA MET A 282 -23.63 -8.76 -4.03
C MET A 282 -23.15 -10.15 -3.62
N SER A 283 -23.39 -11.16 -4.48
CA SER A 283 -22.79 -12.47 -4.30
C SER A 283 -21.26 -12.42 -4.46
N ASN A 284 -20.53 -13.36 -3.84
CA ASN A 284 -19.07 -13.42 -3.96
C ASN A 284 -18.60 -13.52 -5.43
N SER A 285 -19.31 -14.28 -6.27
CA SER A 285 -19.00 -14.34 -7.71
C SER A 285 -19.19 -13.00 -8.42
N MET A 286 -20.23 -12.23 -8.05
CA MET A 286 -20.44 -10.89 -8.61
C MET A 286 -19.37 -9.91 -8.13
N LYS A 287 -19.00 -9.95 -6.84
CA LYS A 287 -17.89 -9.16 -6.29
C LYS A 287 -16.59 -9.46 -7.02
N TYR A 288 -16.26 -10.74 -7.19
CA TYR A 288 -15.06 -11.16 -7.90
C TYR A 288 -15.03 -10.61 -9.35
N SER A 289 -16.12 -10.77 -10.10
CA SER A 289 -16.21 -10.28 -11.48
C SER A 289 -16.04 -8.76 -11.58
N THR A 290 -16.67 -8.01 -10.66
CA THR A 290 -16.54 -6.55 -10.63
C THR A 290 -15.14 -6.12 -10.23
N LEU A 291 -14.55 -6.75 -9.20
CA LEU A 291 -13.17 -6.49 -8.79
C LEU A 291 -12.18 -6.77 -9.91
N ASN A 292 -12.33 -7.90 -10.61
CA ASN A 292 -11.51 -8.24 -11.76
C ASN A 292 -11.55 -7.16 -12.85
N THR A 293 -12.73 -6.60 -13.12
CA THR A 293 -12.91 -5.52 -14.10
C THR A 293 -12.24 -4.22 -13.65
N ILE A 294 -12.40 -3.84 -12.37
CA ILE A 294 -11.77 -2.64 -11.80
C ILE A 294 -10.25 -2.76 -11.82
N ILE A 295 -9.72 -3.88 -11.32
CA ILE A 295 -8.29 -4.18 -11.26
C ILE A 295 -7.67 -4.19 -12.66
N TRP A 296 -8.34 -4.85 -13.63
CA TRP A 296 -7.90 -4.83 -15.02
C TRP A 296 -7.81 -3.41 -15.58
N SER A 297 -8.81 -2.56 -15.31
CA SER A 297 -8.83 -1.17 -15.76
C SER A 297 -7.65 -0.37 -15.19
N ILE A 298 -7.39 -0.53 -13.87
CA ILE A 298 -6.27 0.12 -13.19
C ILE A 298 -4.94 -0.35 -13.78
N ILE A 299 -4.75 -1.67 -13.91
CA ILE A 299 -3.52 -2.25 -14.48
C ILE A 299 -3.30 -1.79 -15.91
N LYS A 300 -4.36 -1.76 -16.73
CA LYS A 300 -4.29 -1.26 -18.12
C LYS A 300 -3.83 0.19 -18.17
N SER A 301 -4.37 1.04 -17.29
CA SER A 301 -3.94 2.44 -17.16
C SER A 301 -2.47 2.55 -16.72
N LYS A 302 -2.04 1.77 -15.72
CA LYS A 302 -0.64 1.75 -15.25
C LYS A 302 0.32 1.26 -16.34
N ARG A 303 -0.05 0.25 -17.13
CA ARG A 303 0.77 -0.26 -18.26
C ARG A 303 1.03 0.80 -19.33
N GLN A 304 0.07 1.69 -19.61
CA GLN A 304 0.24 2.77 -20.59
C GLN A 304 1.33 3.79 -20.20
N ARG A 305 1.68 3.85 -18.91
CA ARG A 305 2.69 4.76 -18.36
C ARG A 305 4.06 4.11 -18.20
N LEU A 306 4.20 2.82 -18.53
CA LEU A 306 5.47 2.12 -18.43
C LEU A 306 6.42 2.59 -19.54
N GLN A 307 7.66 2.87 -19.16
CA GLN A 307 8.72 3.16 -20.12
C GLN A 307 9.12 1.89 -20.88
N ASN A 308 9.11 0.74 -20.20
CA ASN A 308 9.39 -0.55 -20.80
C ASN A 308 8.15 -1.47 -20.74
N PRO A 309 7.50 -1.76 -21.89
CA PRO A 309 6.34 -2.64 -21.94
C PRO A 309 6.69 -4.13 -21.74
N ASP A 310 7.96 -4.52 -21.91
CA ASP A 310 8.45 -5.89 -21.71
C ASP A 310 9.34 -6.03 -20.47
N GLY A 311 9.35 -5.01 -19.61
CA GLY A 311 10.14 -4.97 -18.38
C GLY A 311 9.55 -5.79 -17.22
N PHE A 312 10.30 -5.85 -16.12
CA PHE A 312 9.89 -6.57 -14.91
C PHE A 312 8.55 -6.06 -14.38
N ILE A 313 8.32 -4.74 -14.41
CA ILE A 313 7.06 -4.16 -13.93
C ILE A 313 5.86 -4.60 -14.78
N ALA A 314 6.02 -4.75 -16.09
CA ALA A 314 4.96 -5.22 -16.98
C ALA A 314 4.61 -6.69 -16.70
N LYS A 315 5.63 -7.53 -16.46
CA LYS A 315 5.45 -8.93 -16.04
C LYS A 315 4.75 -9.01 -14.67
N PHE A 316 5.18 -8.19 -13.71
CA PHE A 316 4.54 -8.09 -12.39
C PHE A 316 3.08 -7.64 -12.49
N TYR A 317 2.74 -6.72 -13.39
CA TYR A 317 1.34 -6.33 -13.66
C TYR A 317 0.52 -7.44 -14.30
N SER A 318 1.13 -8.34 -15.07
CA SER A 318 0.44 -9.52 -15.61
C SER A 318 0.14 -10.54 -14.51
N LEU A 319 1.08 -10.71 -13.57
CA LEU A 319 0.87 -11.48 -12.36
C LEU A 319 -0.24 -10.89 -11.47
N SER A 320 -0.16 -9.58 -11.20
CA SER A 320 -1.12 -8.87 -10.35
C SER A 320 -2.55 -8.93 -10.89
N GLU A 321 -2.73 -8.90 -12.21
CA GLU A 321 -4.05 -9.03 -12.85
C GLU A 321 -4.74 -10.35 -12.51
N CYS A 322 -3.97 -11.43 -12.31
CA CYS A 322 -4.51 -12.75 -11.98
C CYS A 322 -4.79 -12.92 -10.48
N VAL A 323 -3.92 -12.35 -9.63
CA VAL A 323 -3.92 -12.64 -8.19
C VAL A 323 -4.69 -11.60 -7.38
N MET A 324 -4.60 -10.32 -7.74
CA MET A 324 -5.16 -9.23 -6.93
C MET A 324 -6.68 -9.32 -6.75
N PRO A 325 -7.50 -9.78 -7.71
CA PRO A 325 -8.94 -9.93 -7.45
C PRO A 325 -9.22 -10.89 -6.29
N ALA A 326 -8.46 -11.98 -6.18
CA ALA A 326 -8.59 -12.94 -5.10
C ALA A 326 -8.10 -12.38 -3.77
N ILE A 327 -6.92 -11.74 -3.76
CA ILE A 327 -6.36 -11.09 -2.57
C ILE A 327 -7.28 -9.98 -2.06
N THR A 328 -7.71 -9.06 -2.92
CA THR A 328 -8.60 -7.95 -2.56
C THR A 328 -9.94 -8.46 -2.03
N LEU A 329 -10.53 -9.49 -2.67
CA LEU A 329 -11.76 -10.09 -2.17
C LEU A 329 -11.55 -10.78 -0.82
N GLY A 330 -10.42 -11.43 -0.61
CA GLY A 330 -10.13 -12.12 0.64
C GLY A 330 -9.89 -11.16 1.80
N PHE A 331 -9.06 -10.13 1.62
CA PHE A 331 -8.78 -9.16 2.67
C PHE A 331 -9.95 -8.22 3.00
N LEU A 332 -10.75 -7.84 1.99
CA LEU A 332 -11.75 -6.77 2.17
C LEU A 332 -13.19 -7.24 2.03
N GLY A 333 -13.40 -8.46 1.52
CA GLY A 333 -14.73 -9.00 1.26
C GLY A 333 -15.52 -9.29 2.53
N THR A 334 -16.62 -10.01 2.33
CA THR A 334 -17.56 -10.39 3.40
C THR A 334 -17.50 -11.87 3.75
N ASP A 335 -16.57 -12.62 3.13
CA ASP A 335 -16.36 -14.03 3.44
C ASP A 335 -15.40 -14.14 4.63
N GLU A 336 -15.94 -14.51 5.80
CA GLU A 336 -15.19 -14.55 7.05
C GLU A 336 -14.05 -15.58 7.00
N ARG A 337 -14.28 -16.77 6.43
CA ARG A 337 -13.24 -17.81 6.31
C ARG A 337 -12.08 -17.35 5.45
N LEU A 338 -12.38 -16.82 4.27
CA LEU A 338 -11.33 -16.31 3.39
C LEU A 338 -10.62 -15.10 4.02
N GLY A 339 -11.37 -14.25 4.73
CA GLY A 339 -10.83 -13.14 5.52
C GLY A 339 -9.84 -13.60 6.57
N GLU A 340 -10.18 -14.60 7.38
CA GLU A 340 -9.29 -15.18 8.39
C GLU A 340 -8.01 -15.78 7.78
N LEU A 341 -8.11 -16.47 6.63
CA LEU A 341 -6.94 -17.00 5.93
C LEU A 341 -6.01 -15.89 5.44
N CYS A 342 -6.57 -14.85 4.81
CA CYS A 342 -5.81 -13.69 4.34
C CYS A 342 -5.15 -12.94 5.50
N GLN A 343 -5.89 -12.73 6.60
CA GLN A 343 -5.39 -12.06 7.78
C GLN A 343 -4.27 -12.87 8.45
N TYR A 344 -4.42 -14.19 8.58
CA TYR A 344 -3.36 -15.07 9.08
C TYR A 344 -2.11 -15.01 8.19
N PHE A 345 -2.27 -15.02 6.87
CA PHE A 345 -1.14 -14.87 5.95
C PHE A 345 -0.41 -13.54 6.18
N LYS A 346 -1.14 -12.43 6.26
CA LYS A 346 -0.56 -11.11 6.55
C LYS A 346 0.18 -11.10 7.88
N GLU A 347 -0.42 -11.66 8.93
CA GLU A 347 0.21 -11.77 10.25
C GLU A 347 1.51 -12.57 10.18
N GLN A 348 1.53 -13.72 9.50
CA GLN A 348 2.75 -14.52 9.38
C GLN A 348 3.85 -13.77 8.63
N ILE A 349 3.53 -13.06 7.55
CA ILE A 349 4.53 -12.26 6.82
C ILE A 349 5.03 -11.08 7.67
N VAL A 350 4.14 -10.35 8.34
CA VAL A 350 4.53 -9.26 9.25
C VAL A 350 5.45 -9.81 10.35
N GLN A 351 5.11 -10.97 10.92
CA GLN A 351 5.91 -11.59 11.96
C GLN A 351 7.27 -12.12 11.46
N ILE A 352 7.39 -12.54 10.20
CA ILE A 352 8.70 -12.82 9.58
C ILE A 352 9.58 -11.57 9.68
N VAL A 353 9.04 -10.40 9.30
CA VAL A 353 9.81 -9.14 9.32
C VAL A 353 10.13 -8.75 10.76
N LEU A 354 9.17 -8.78 11.67
CA LEU A 354 9.40 -8.44 13.09
C LEU A 354 10.47 -9.34 13.72
N ASP A 355 10.42 -10.65 13.47
CA ASP A 355 11.41 -11.60 14.00
C ASP A 355 12.81 -11.33 13.43
N MET A 356 12.93 -10.98 12.14
CA MET A 356 14.24 -10.65 11.52
C MET A 356 14.92 -9.47 12.22
N PHE A 357 14.15 -8.45 12.64
CA PHE A 357 14.68 -7.26 13.33
C PHE A 357 14.84 -7.45 14.85
N ASN A 358 14.40 -8.58 15.40
CA ASN A 358 14.45 -8.86 16.83
C ASN A 358 15.75 -9.59 17.20
N THR A 359 16.58 -8.93 18.00
CA THR A 359 17.89 -9.45 18.47
C THR A 359 17.79 -10.66 19.41
N GLN A 360 16.59 -10.96 19.92
CA GLN A 360 16.32 -12.16 20.72
C GLN A 360 15.89 -13.35 19.86
N LYS A 361 15.47 -13.11 18.60
CA LYS A 361 14.98 -14.15 17.67
C LYS A 361 16.02 -14.56 16.66
N VAL A 362 16.85 -13.61 16.23
CA VAL A 362 17.89 -13.81 15.24
C VAL A 362 19.23 -13.39 15.83
N CYS A 363 20.26 -14.22 15.65
CA CYS A 363 21.58 -13.99 16.18
C CYS A 363 22.37 -12.97 15.34
N TYR A 364 22.73 -11.83 15.93
CA TYR A 364 23.54 -10.79 15.29
C TYR A 364 25.05 -10.90 15.60
N ARG A 365 25.54 -12.11 15.86
CA ARG A 365 26.97 -12.37 16.16
C ARG A 365 27.82 -12.43 14.90
N SER A 366 27.37 -13.20 13.92
CA SER A 366 28.05 -13.42 12.64
C SER A 366 27.04 -13.49 11.50
N LEU A 367 27.54 -13.35 10.28
CA LEU A 367 26.72 -13.46 9.07
C LEU A 367 26.13 -14.87 8.95
N GLU A 368 26.91 -15.90 9.26
CA GLU A 368 26.53 -17.30 9.10
C GLU A 368 25.39 -17.68 10.05
N GLU A 369 25.50 -17.32 11.34
CA GLU A 369 24.47 -17.59 12.34
C GLU A 369 23.19 -16.82 12.02
N MET A 370 23.31 -15.53 11.67
CA MET A 370 22.16 -14.70 11.30
C MET A 370 21.43 -15.27 10.08
N SER A 371 22.16 -15.71 9.06
CA SER A 371 21.59 -16.24 7.81
C SER A 371 20.76 -17.49 8.07
N GLU A 372 21.25 -18.39 8.93
CA GLU A 372 20.51 -19.60 9.25
C GLU A 372 19.26 -19.31 10.09
N ASP A 373 19.35 -18.42 11.07
CA ASP A 373 18.20 -17.99 11.86
C ASP A 373 17.12 -17.30 11.00
N VAL A 374 17.53 -16.38 10.12
CA VAL A 374 16.63 -15.71 9.17
C VAL A 374 15.94 -16.72 8.27
N TRP A 375 16.68 -17.71 7.76
CA TRP A 375 16.11 -18.79 6.95
C TRP A 375 15.09 -19.63 7.74
N ILE A 376 15.41 -20.03 8.97
CA ILE A 376 14.53 -20.82 9.83
C ILE A 376 13.23 -20.06 10.12
N VAL A 377 13.32 -18.77 10.46
CA VAL A 377 12.16 -17.90 10.69
C VAL A 377 11.25 -17.84 9.46
N MET A 378 11.84 -17.56 8.29
CA MET A 378 11.08 -17.50 7.03
C MET A 378 10.42 -18.83 6.71
N ARG A 379 11.19 -19.91 6.76
CA ARG A 379 10.74 -21.25 6.38
C ARG A 379 9.59 -21.72 7.27
N ASN A 380 9.77 -21.66 8.59
CA ASN A 380 8.77 -22.14 9.55
C ASN A 380 7.43 -21.41 9.38
N ARG A 381 7.48 -20.08 9.22
CA ARG A 381 6.26 -19.27 9.07
C ARG A 381 5.57 -19.51 7.73
N LEU A 382 6.33 -19.61 6.65
CA LEU A 382 5.77 -19.92 5.32
C LEU A 382 5.18 -21.35 5.26
N GLU A 383 5.84 -22.34 5.86
CA GLU A 383 5.30 -23.71 5.96
C GLU A 383 4.01 -23.75 6.81
N ALA A 384 3.93 -22.95 7.88
CA ALA A 384 2.73 -22.81 8.69
C ALA A 384 1.56 -22.21 7.89
N VAL A 385 1.81 -21.14 7.13
CA VAL A 385 0.83 -20.56 6.19
C VAL A 385 0.36 -21.60 5.19
N GLN A 386 1.29 -22.28 4.52
CA GLN A 386 0.97 -23.26 3.48
C GLN A 386 0.13 -24.42 4.03
N THR A 387 0.47 -24.91 5.22
CA THR A 387 -0.27 -25.96 5.92
C THR A 387 -1.70 -25.51 6.22
N ARG A 388 -1.88 -24.28 6.72
CA ARG A 388 -3.22 -23.75 7.00
C ARG A 388 -4.05 -23.59 5.73
N LEU A 389 -3.49 -23.00 4.67
CA LEU A 389 -4.22 -22.83 3.40
C LEU A 389 -4.57 -24.16 2.73
N SER A 390 -3.72 -25.17 2.86
CA SER A 390 -3.93 -26.50 2.27
C SER A 390 -4.97 -27.34 3.02
N ASN A 391 -5.05 -27.15 4.35
CA ASN A 391 -5.98 -27.89 5.19
C ASN A 391 -7.40 -27.29 5.19
N GLU A 392 -7.54 -26.01 4.84
CA GLU A 392 -8.85 -25.38 4.74
C GLU A 392 -9.60 -25.94 3.52
N LEU A 393 -10.81 -26.46 3.75
CA LEU A 393 -11.64 -27.02 2.69
C LEU A 393 -11.97 -25.95 1.65
N LEU A 394 -11.66 -26.23 0.39
CA LEU A 394 -12.09 -25.37 -0.72
C LEU A 394 -13.62 -25.26 -0.73
N PRO A 395 -14.17 -24.06 -0.93
CA PRO A 395 -15.61 -23.87 -0.88
C PRO A 395 -16.30 -24.66 -2.01
N ALA A 396 -17.31 -25.45 -1.63
CA ALA A 396 -18.04 -26.37 -2.51
C ALA A 396 -18.72 -25.73 -3.72
#